data_AF-G8SDV9-F1
#
_entry.id   AF-G8SDV9-F1
#
_cell.length_a   1.000
_cell.length_b   1.000
_cell.length_c   1.000
_cell.angle_alpha   90.00
_cell.angle_beta   90.00
_cell.angle_gamma   90.00
#
_symmetry.space_group_name_H-M   'P 1'
#
loop_
_entity.id
_entity.type
_entity.pdbx_description
1 polymer ?
#
loop_
_entity_poly.entity_id
_entity_poly.type
_entity_poly.pdbx_seq_one_letter_code
_entity_poly.pdbx_strand_id
1 'polypeptide(L)'
;MNVRDDPFTGGVSPRYRRIDRELTTAIIDAQCRDWTADRPDRVGFARLGHVRHEVRNAAARYRVQPSAISSVTVPVALAAVALVVLPLVLLIPHATRPLPLAAIAVAGVWAAYALRAGLRHLQVRRHRRAADPPAPIDDPFLYARLRRAIESCAAAARADRHYPRRAAAADLEYALDWLSAAQEELPRLR
;
A
#
# COMPACT_ATOMS: atom_id res chain seq x y z
N MET A 1 37.49 16.80 7.67
CA MET A 1 36.73 16.47 6.43
C MET A 1 35.30 16.18 6.87
N ASN A 2 34.43 17.21 6.87
CA ASN A 2 33.09 17.13 7.45
C ASN A 2 32.15 16.38 6.48
N VAL A 3 31.83 15.14 6.81
CA VAL A 3 30.68 14.43 6.24
C VAL A 3 29.44 15.14 6.77
N ARG A 4 28.85 16.01 5.94
CA ARG A 4 27.51 16.52 6.19
C ARG A 4 26.56 15.32 6.06
N ASP A 5 26.02 14.86 7.17
CA ASP A 5 24.87 13.96 7.19
C ASP A 5 23.74 14.65 6.42
N ASP A 6 23.52 14.23 5.18
CA ASP A 6 22.39 14.67 4.38
C ASP A 6 21.12 14.13 5.07
N PRO A 7 20.19 14.97 5.58
CA PRO A 7 19.01 14.50 6.32
C PRO A 7 18.03 13.65 5.46
N PHE A 8 18.38 13.38 4.20
CA PHE A 8 17.64 12.61 3.22
C PHE A 8 18.33 11.29 2.81
N THR A 9 19.31 10.81 3.57
CA THR A 9 19.93 9.49 3.39
C THR A 9 18.97 8.36 3.80
N GLY A 10 18.15 7.90 2.85
CA GLY A 10 17.83 6.47 2.74
C GLY A 10 16.42 6.00 3.10
N GLY A 11 15.54 6.87 3.55
CA GLY A 11 14.13 6.55 3.78
C GLY A 11 13.23 6.96 2.61
N VAL A 12 12.13 6.22 2.39
CA VAL A 12 10.97 6.81 1.68
C VAL A 12 10.61 8.08 2.43
N SER A 13 10.64 9.24 1.76
CA SER A 13 10.27 10.52 2.40
C SER A 13 8.94 10.34 3.15
N PRO A 14 8.85 10.73 4.45
CA PRO A 14 7.65 10.54 5.27
C PRO A 14 6.37 11.06 4.60
N ARG A 15 6.52 12.06 3.72
CA ARG A 15 5.44 12.65 2.92
C ARG A 15 4.80 11.65 1.96
N TYR A 16 5.58 10.88 1.20
CA TYR A 16 5.03 9.88 0.27
C TYR A 16 4.27 8.76 0.99
N ARG A 17 4.79 8.31 2.14
CA ARG A 17 4.11 7.29 2.97
C ARG A 17 2.78 7.80 3.49
N ARG A 18 2.71 9.08 3.87
CA ARG A 18 1.46 9.71 4.31
C ARG A 18 0.44 9.74 3.18
N ILE A 19 0.84 10.18 1.98
CA ILE A 19 -0.04 10.23 0.80
C ILE A 19 -0.53 8.82 0.42
N ASP A 20 0.35 7.81 0.34
CA ASP A 20 -0.06 6.42 0.04
C ASP A 20 -1.02 5.85 1.08
N ARG A 21 -0.78 6.12 2.37
CA ARG A 21 -1.70 5.67 3.45
C ARG A 21 -3.06 6.35 3.33
N GLU A 22 -3.07 7.66 3.09
CA GLU A 22 -4.30 8.43 2.96
C GLU A 22 -5.14 7.97 1.76
N LEU A 23 -4.51 7.81 0.59
CA LEU A 23 -5.13 7.21 -0.60
C LEU A 23 -5.62 5.78 -0.33
N THR A 24 -4.81 4.95 0.32
CA THR A 24 -5.19 3.56 0.64
C THR A 24 -6.42 3.52 1.54
N THR A 25 -6.46 4.34 2.58
CA THR A 25 -7.58 4.40 3.52
C THR A 25 -8.84 4.89 2.81
N ALA A 26 -8.76 5.95 2.00
CA ALA A 26 -9.89 6.47 1.24
C ALA A 26 -10.45 5.44 0.25
N ILE A 27 -9.57 4.78 -0.52
CA ILE A 27 -9.97 3.74 -1.48
C ILE A 27 -10.62 2.55 -0.77
N ILE A 28 -10.04 2.07 0.34
CA ILE A 28 -10.60 0.92 1.07
C ILE A 28 -11.95 1.28 1.68
N ASP A 29 -12.08 2.45 2.32
CA ASP A 29 -13.34 2.90 2.90
C ASP A 29 -14.43 3.00 1.84
N ALA A 30 -14.12 3.64 0.71
CA ALA A 30 -15.03 3.76 -0.41
C ALA A 30 -15.40 2.40 -1.03
N GLN A 31 -14.44 1.49 -1.25
CA GLN A 31 -14.74 0.13 -1.73
C GLN A 31 -15.63 -0.66 -0.76
N CYS A 32 -15.46 -0.46 0.55
CA CYS A 32 -16.29 -1.11 1.57
C CYS A 32 -17.74 -0.61 1.55
N ARG A 33 -17.95 0.68 1.25
CA ARG A 33 -19.28 1.30 1.10
C ARG A 33 -19.92 0.98 -0.25
N ASP A 34 -19.11 0.96 -1.31
CA ASP A 34 -19.55 0.73 -2.69
C ASP A 34 -19.89 -0.74 -2.98
N TRP A 35 -19.36 -1.70 -2.20
CA TRP A 35 -19.78 -3.10 -2.25
C TRP A 35 -21.29 -3.30 -1.94
N THR A 36 -21.93 -2.31 -1.33
CA THR A 36 -23.38 -2.32 -1.06
C THR A 36 -24.19 -1.42 -2.00
N ALA A 37 -23.56 -0.75 -2.96
CA ALA A 37 -24.23 0.10 -3.93
C ALA A 37 -24.74 -0.72 -5.13
N ASP A 38 -25.89 -0.32 -5.69
CA ASP A 38 -26.49 -0.98 -6.86
C ASP A 38 -25.62 -0.87 -8.13
N ARG A 39 -24.72 0.13 -8.19
CA ARG A 39 -23.72 0.30 -9.25
C ARG A 39 -22.37 0.71 -8.67
N PRO A 40 -21.39 -0.20 -8.62
CA PRO A 40 -20.07 0.13 -8.11
C PRO A 40 -19.27 1.02 -9.06
N ASP A 41 -18.62 2.06 -8.54
CA ASP A 41 -17.76 2.99 -9.31
C ASP A 41 -16.38 2.38 -9.60
N ARG A 42 -16.35 1.53 -10.63
CA ARG A 42 -15.11 0.86 -11.06
C ARG A 42 -14.08 1.83 -11.64
N VAL A 43 -14.52 2.92 -12.26
CA VAL A 43 -13.64 3.84 -13.00
C VAL A 43 -12.94 4.79 -12.03
N GLY A 44 -13.67 5.39 -11.09
CA GLY A 44 -13.08 6.23 -10.04
C GLY A 44 -12.05 5.46 -9.22
N PHE A 45 -12.34 4.21 -8.84
CA PHE A 45 -11.36 3.37 -8.14
C PHE A 45 -10.14 3.01 -8.97
N ALA A 46 -10.30 2.73 -10.27
CA ALA A 46 -9.18 2.47 -11.15
C ALA A 46 -8.26 3.69 -11.23
N ARG A 47 -8.82 4.89 -11.40
CA ARG A 47 -8.06 6.15 -11.46
C ARG A 47 -7.33 6.44 -10.15
N LEU A 48 -7.98 6.31 -9.00
CA LEU A 48 -7.30 6.44 -7.70
C LEU A 48 -6.25 5.36 -7.47
N GLY A 49 -6.46 4.15 -8.03
CA GLY A 49 -5.47 3.09 -8.10
C GLY A 49 -4.22 3.52 -8.88
N HIS A 50 -4.39 4.19 -10.01
CA HIS A 50 -3.30 4.77 -10.80
C HIS A 50 -2.58 5.90 -10.05
N VAL A 51 -3.31 6.83 -9.42
CA VAL A 51 -2.70 7.87 -8.57
C VAL A 51 -1.77 7.24 -7.52
N ARG A 52 -2.26 6.21 -6.82
CA ARG A 52 -1.49 5.50 -5.81
C ARG A 52 -0.29 4.77 -6.42
N HIS A 53 -0.44 4.16 -7.59
CA HIS A 53 0.65 3.49 -8.29
C HIS A 53 1.78 4.47 -8.60
N GLU A 54 1.45 5.64 -9.15
CA GLU A 54 2.45 6.66 -9.47
C GLU A 54 3.12 7.27 -8.24
N VAL A 55 2.36 7.53 -7.17
CA VAL A 55 2.95 7.95 -5.87
C VAL A 55 3.92 6.89 -5.32
N ARG A 56 3.66 5.60 -5.55
CA ARG A 56 4.56 4.51 -5.16
C ARG A 56 5.79 4.42 -6.03
N ASN A 57 5.66 4.64 -7.34
CA ASN A 57 6.78 4.70 -8.26
C ASN A 57 7.71 5.86 -7.86
N ALA A 58 7.15 7.05 -7.63
CA ALA A 58 7.87 8.20 -7.11
C ALA A 58 8.58 7.85 -5.79
N ALA A 59 7.85 7.26 -4.83
CA ALA A 59 8.40 6.85 -3.54
C ALA A 59 9.54 5.81 -3.68
N ALA A 60 9.46 4.91 -4.67
CA ALA A 60 10.48 3.90 -4.93
C ALA A 60 11.79 4.55 -5.42
N ARG A 61 11.74 5.65 -6.15
CA ARG A 61 12.93 6.41 -6.57
C ARG A 61 13.66 7.10 -5.42
N TYR A 62 12.98 7.29 -4.29
CA TYR A 62 13.58 7.76 -3.03
C TYR A 62 14.04 6.63 -2.12
N ARG A 63 13.61 5.38 -2.36
CA ARG A 63 14.21 4.24 -1.66
C ARG A 63 15.64 4.13 -2.14
N VAL A 64 16.58 4.15 -1.21
CA VAL A 64 17.91 3.63 -1.51
C VAL A 64 17.70 2.23 -2.04
N GLN A 65 18.10 2.03 -3.30
CA GLN A 65 18.20 0.71 -3.91
C GLN A 65 19.00 -0.11 -2.89
N PRO A 66 18.42 -1.13 -2.24
CA PRO A 66 19.19 -1.93 -1.32
C PRO A 66 20.33 -2.53 -2.14
N SER A 67 21.53 -2.03 -1.90
CA SER A 67 22.76 -2.59 -2.43
C SER A 67 22.82 -4.02 -1.93
N ALA A 68 22.59 -4.94 -2.87
CA ALA A 68 22.46 -6.38 -2.67
C ALA A 68 21.30 -6.78 -1.74
N ILE A 69 20.75 -7.94 -2.06
CA ILE A 69 19.86 -8.74 -1.20
C ILE A 69 20.44 -8.69 0.22
N SER A 70 19.77 -7.98 1.12
CA SER A 70 20.17 -7.94 2.52
C SER A 70 20.19 -9.38 3.01
N SER A 71 21.38 -9.85 3.36
CA SER A 71 21.70 -11.15 3.95
C SER A 71 20.92 -11.44 5.24
N VAL A 72 20.01 -10.56 5.66
CA VAL A 72 19.18 -10.64 6.87
C VAL A 72 17.72 -10.98 6.57
N THR A 73 17.16 -10.64 5.40
CA THR A 73 15.77 -11.02 5.09
C THR A 73 15.63 -12.49 4.71
N VAL A 74 16.66 -13.06 4.09
CA VAL A 74 16.76 -14.49 3.78
C VAL A 74 16.77 -15.34 5.07
N PRO A 75 17.59 -15.07 6.10
CA PRO A 75 17.55 -15.83 7.35
C PRO A 75 16.30 -15.56 8.18
N VAL A 76 15.66 -14.39 8.11
CA VAL A 76 14.38 -14.16 8.82
C VAL A 76 13.23 -14.94 8.18
N ALA A 77 13.16 -15.00 6.85
CA ALA A 77 12.20 -15.85 6.15
C ALA A 77 12.47 -17.34 6.39
N LEU A 78 13.75 -17.76 6.35
CA LEU A 78 14.17 -19.12 6.71
C LEU A 78 13.87 -19.45 8.17
N ALA A 79 14.09 -18.51 9.09
CA ALA A 79 13.79 -18.69 10.51
C ALA A 79 12.29 -18.80 10.74
N ALA A 80 11.45 -18.01 10.05
CA ALA A 80 10.00 -18.11 10.14
C ALA A 80 9.49 -19.45 9.60
N VAL A 81 10.05 -19.94 8.48
CA VAL A 81 9.75 -21.28 7.95
C VAL A 81 10.24 -22.37 8.91
N ALA A 82 11.46 -22.23 9.45
CA ALA A 82 12.02 -23.18 10.41
C ALA A 82 11.22 -23.22 11.72
N LEU A 83 10.74 -22.08 12.23
CA LEU A 83 9.93 -22.01 13.46
C LEU A 83 8.57 -22.71 13.29
N VAL A 84 8.07 -22.82 12.06
CA VAL A 84 6.81 -23.54 11.75
C VAL A 84 7.09 -25.02 11.43
N VAL A 85 8.15 -25.31 10.69
CA VAL A 85 8.46 -26.67 10.19
C VAL A 85 9.17 -27.52 11.24
N LEU A 86 10.11 -26.95 12.01
CA LEU A 86 10.91 -27.65 13.01
C LEU A 86 10.07 -28.30 14.15
N PRO A 87 9.11 -27.59 14.79
CA PRO A 87 8.25 -28.25 15.79
C PRO A 87 7.35 -29.32 15.16
N LEU A 88 6.98 -29.15 13.89
CA LEU A 88 6.17 -30.12 13.13
C LEU A 88 6.94 -31.42 12.84
N VAL A 89 8.22 -31.32 12.53
CA VAL A 89 9.12 -32.47 12.28
C VAL A 89 9.46 -33.18 13.60
N LEU A 90 9.62 -32.44 14.70
CA LEU A 90 9.94 -33.01 16.02
C LEU A 90 8.74 -33.72 16.69
N LEU A 91 7.50 -33.33 16.39
CA LEU A 91 6.29 -33.96 16.94
C LEU A 91 5.89 -35.26 16.22
N ILE A 92 6.46 -35.56 15.04
CA ILE A 92 6.09 -36.74 14.25
C ILE A 92 7.24 -37.76 14.37
N PRO A 93 7.13 -38.78 15.25
CA PRO A 93 8.20 -39.74 15.47
C PRO A 93 8.51 -40.59 14.23
N HIS A 94 7.66 -40.60 13.20
CA HIS A 94 7.82 -41.39 11.97
C HIS A 94 7.70 -40.49 10.72
N ALA A 95 8.77 -39.78 10.40
CA ALA A 95 8.93 -38.91 9.22
C ALA A 95 9.06 -39.70 7.89
N THR A 96 8.23 -40.74 7.68
CA THR A 96 8.29 -41.58 6.48
C THR A 96 7.07 -41.45 5.56
N ARG A 97 6.11 -40.57 5.89
CA ARG A 97 4.95 -40.32 5.03
C ARG A 97 4.86 -38.83 4.68
N PRO A 98 5.03 -38.43 3.40
CA PRO A 98 4.99 -37.02 2.98
C PRO A 98 3.58 -36.40 3.01
N LEU A 99 2.54 -37.23 3.04
CA LEU A 99 1.13 -36.82 3.04
C LEU A 99 0.70 -35.96 4.24
N PRO A 100 1.00 -36.31 5.51
CA PRO A 100 0.64 -35.49 6.67
C PRO A 100 1.27 -34.09 6.65
N LEU A 101 2.52 -33.95 6.18
CA LEU A 101 3.18 -32.64 6.06
C LEU A 101 2.50 -31.74 5.02
N ALA A 102 2.12 -32.32 3.87
CA ALA A 102 1.37 -31.59 2.84
C ALA A 102 0.00 -31.13 3.35
N ALA A 103 -0.71 -31.97 4.11
CA ALA A 103 -2.01 -31.62 4.70
C ALA A 103 -1.90 -30.44 5.69
N ILE A 104 -0.85 -30.41 6.52
CA ILE A 104 -0.65 -29.30 7.46
C ILE A 104 -0.28 -28.01 6.74
N ALA A 105 0.57 -28.07 5.71
CA ALA A 105 0.89 -26.89 4.90
C ALA A 105 -0.36 -26.29 4.24
N VAL A 106 -1.20 -27.14 3.65
CA VAL A 106 -2.48 -26.73 3.06
C VAL A 106 -3.40 -26.12 4.13
N ALA A 107 -3.52 -26.76 5.30
CA ALA A 107 -4.31 -26.23 6.41
C ALA A 107 -3.79 -24.86 6.90
N GLY A 108 -2.48 -24.66 6.96
CA GLY A 108 -1.86 -23.38 7.32
C GLY A 108 -2.17 -22.28 6.32
N VAL A 109 -2.14 -22.59 5.01
CA VAL A 109 -2.53 -21.64 3.94
C VAL A 109 -4.01 -21.26 4.07
N TRP A 110 -4.89 -22.24 4.31
CA TRP A 110 -6.32 -21.98 4.52
C TRP A 110 -6.60 -21.18 5.78
N ALA A 111 -5.91 -21.47 6.89
CA ALA A 111 -6.03 -20.70 8.13
C ALA A 111 -5.58 -19.25 7.94
N ALA A 112 -4.47 -19.01 7.23
CA ALA A 112 -4.01 -17.67 6.89
C ALA A 112 -5.03 -16.92 6.00
N TYR A 113 -5.64 -17.62 5.03
CA TYR A 113 -6.69 -17.05 4.18
C TYR A 113 -7.94 -16.69 4.99
N ALA A 114 -8.40 -17.59 5.86
CA ALA A 114 -9.54 -17.38 6.74
C ALA A 114 -9.30 -16.22 7.73
N LEU A 115 -8.12 -16.14 8.33
CA LEU A 115 -7.73 -15.03 9.20
C LEU A 115 -7.75 -13.70 8.45
N ARG A 116 -7.19 -13.66 7.24
CA ARG A 116 -7.19 -12.45 6.38
C ARG A 116 -8.61 -12.05 5.98
N ALA A 117 -9.46 -13.00 5.66
CA ALA A 117 -10.87 -12.76 5.35
C ALA A 117 -11.63 -12.24 6.58
N GLY A 118 -11.40 -12.83 7.76
CA GLY A 118 -11.98 -12.39 9.04
C GLY A 118 -11.56 -10.97 9.41
N LEU A 119 -10.27 -10.64 9.28
CA LEU A 119 -9.77 -9.28 9.51
C LEU A 119 -10.39 -8.28 8.54
N ARG A 120 -10.52 -8.62 7.26
CA ARG A 120 -11.25 -7.79 6.28
C ARG A 120 -12.70 -7.60 6.70
N HIS A 121 -13.38 -8.67 7.13
CA HIS A 121 -14.77 -8.59 7.55
C HIS A 121 -14.95 -7.69 8.78
N LEU A 122 -14.03 -7.77 9.75
CA LEU A 122 -14.03 -6.90 10.93
C LEU A 122 -13.74 -5.44 10.57
N GLN A 123 -12.81 -5.19 9.64
CA GLN A 123 -12.56 -3.84 9.11
C GLN A 123 -13.80 -3.28 8.44
N VAL A 124 -14.42 -4.03 7.52
CA VAL A 124 -15.67 -3.66 6.85
C VAL A 124 -16.77 -3.36 7.88
N ARG A 125 -16.94 -4.22 8.89
CA ARG A 125 -17.92 -4.00 9.97
C ARG A 125 -17.64 -2.74 10.79
N ARG A 126 -16.38 -2.43 11.08
CA ARG A 126 -15.99 -1.19 11.78
C ARG A 126 -16.30 0.04 10.94
N HIS A 127 -15.98 0.01 9.65
CA HIS A 127 -16.31 1.08 8.70
C HIS A 127 -17.83 1.26 8.55
N ARG A 128 -18.60 0.16 8.48
CA ARG A 128 -20.08 0.21 8.45
C ARG A 128 -20.69 0.82 9.70
N ARG A 129 -20.10 0.62 10.88
CA ARG A 129 -20.58 1.26 12.13
C ARG A 129 -20.25 2.74 12.23
N ALA A 130 -19.34 3.24 11.39
CA ALA A 130 -18.97 4.66 11.32
C ALA A 130 -19.74 5.42 10.21
N ALA A 131 -20.79 4.82 9.64
CA ALA A 131 -21.43 5.24 8.39
C ALA A 131 -22.54 6.31 8.54
N ASP A 132 -22.27 7.40 9.27
CA ASP A 132 -23.13 8.59 9.28
C ASP A 132 -22.59 9.80 8.47
N PRO A 133 -21.27 9.97 8.21
CA PRO A 133 -20.79 11.00 7.29
C PRO A 133 -20.64 10.49 5.84
N PRO A 134 -20.72 11.39 4.82
CA PRO A 134 -20.44 11.06 3.42
C PRO A 134 -19.07 10.38 3.26
N ALA A 135 -18.91 9.56 2.22
CA ALA A 135 -17.66 8.85 2.02
C ALA A 135 -16.53 9.90 1.81
N PRO A 136 -15.34 9.73 2.40
CA PRO A 136 -14.24 10.69 2.23
C PRO A 136 -13.83 10.89 0.77
N ILE A 137 -14.13 9.92 -0.10
CA ILE A 137 -13.90 9.98 -1.54
C ILE A 137 -14.86 10.96 -2.25
N ASP A 138 -15.97 11.32 -1.63
CA ASP A 138 -16.90 12.30 -2.20
C ASP A 138 -16.54 13.73 -1.75
N ASP A 139 -15.59 13.87 -0.83
CA ASP A 139 -15.19 15.16 -0.26
C ASP A 139 -14.20 15.90 -1.18
N PRO A 140 -14.58 17.06 -1.76
CA PRO A 140 -13.68 17.85 -2.59
C PRO A 140 -12.42 18.32 -1.83
N PHE A 141 -12.50 18.47 -0.50
CA PHE A 141 -11.37 18.87 0.31
C PHE A 141 -10.28 17.78 0.36
N LEU A 142 -10.65 16.50 0.26
CA LEU A 142 -9.69 15.40 0.17
C LEU A 142 -8.85 15.51 -1.11
N TYR A 143 -9.48 15.74 -2.27
CA TYR A 143 -8.77 15.92 -3.54
C TYR A 143 -7.88 17.16 -3.51
N ALA A 144 -8.39 18.29 -3.00
CA ALA A 144 -7.60 19.51 -2.87
C ALA A 144 -6.38 19.33 -1.96
N ARG A 145 -6.52 18.59 -0.85
CA ARG A 145 -5.43 18.28 0.07
C ARG A 145 -4.40 17.35 -0.58
N LEU A 146 -4.84 16.27 -1.23
CA LEU A 146 -3.97 15.33 -1.94
C LEU A 146 -3.22 16.03 -3.08
N ARG A 147 -3.91 16.85 -3.87
CA ARG A 147 -3.32 17.65 -4.94
C ARG A 147 -2.19 18.53 -4.42
N ARG A 148 -2.45 19.36 -3.39
CA ARG A 148 -1.41 20.23 -2.78
C ARG A 148 -0.24 19.42 -2.24
N ALA A 149 -0.51 18.27 -1.61
CA ALA A 149 0.54 17.40 -1.09
C ALA A 149 1.42 16.83 -2.21
N ILE A 150 0.81 16.34 -3.29
CA ILE A 150 1.51 15.79 -4.46
C ILE A 150 2.28 16.90 -5.19
N GLU A 151 1.68 18.06 -5.43
CA GLU A 151 2.34 19.25 -6.02
C GLU A 151 3.57 19.67 -5.20
N SER A 152 3.44 19.72 -3.87
CA SER A 152 4.57 20.04 -2.98
C SER A 152 5.70 19.00 -3.06
N CYS A 153 5.37 17.72 -3.24
CA CYS A 153 6.35 16.66 -3.41
C CYS A 153 7.00 16.72 -4.80
N ALA A 154 6.23 17.03 -5.85
CA ALA A 154 6.75 17.20 -7.20
C ALA A 154 7.72 18.39 -7.26
N ALA A 155 7.37 19.52 -6.62
CA ALA A 155 8.26 20.66 -6.49
C ALA A 155 9.58 20.30 -5.76
N ALA A 156 9.49 19.57 -4.65
CA ALA A 156 10.67 19.09 -3.94
C ALA A 156 11.52 18.13 -4.80
N ALA A 157 10.89 17.22 -5.54
CA ALA A 157 11.57 16.29 -6.42
C ALA A 157 12.29 17.01 -7.57
N ARG A 158 11.71 18.05 -8.16
CA ARG A 158 12.41 18.84 -9.21
C ARG A 158 13.69 19.51 -8.69
N ALA A 159 13.71 19.88 -7.41
CA ALA A 159 14.87 20.51 -6.77
C ALA A 159 15.96 19.52 -6.32
N ASP A 160 15.70 18.21 -6.37
CA ASP A 160 16.70 17.20 -5.99
C ASP A 160 17.90 17.20 -6.95
N ARG A 161 19.10 16.88 -6.43
CA ARG A 161 20.32 16.80 -7.26
C ARG A 161 20.45 15.47 -7.99
N HIS A 162 19.94 14.39 -7.39
CA HIS A 162 20.04 13.05 -7.96
C HIS A 162 19.02 12.84 -9.07
N TYR A 163 19.49 12.43 -10.25
CA TYR A 163 18.63 12.20 -11.42
C TYR A 163 17.43 11.26 -11.15
N PRO A 164 17.58 10.11 -10.46
CA PRO A 164 16.43 9.26 -10.16
C PRO A 164 15.38 9.95 -9.28
N ARG A 165 15.80 10.77 -8.31
CA ARG A 165 14.87 11.52 -7.45
C ARG A 165 14.18 12.65 -8.21
N ARG A 166 14.89 13.32 -9.12
CA ARG A 166 14.28 14.29 -10.05
C ARG A 166 13.22 13.65 -10.95
N ALA A 167 13.48 12.44 -11.45
CA ALA A 167 12.53 11.71 -12.27
C ALA A 167 11.22 11.36 -11.51
N ALA A 168 11.23 11.36 -10.18
CA ALA A 168 10.01 11.19 -9.39
C ALA A 168 9.01 12.34 -9.59
N ALA A 169 9.46 13.53 -10.02
CA ALA A 169 8.57 14.63 -10.35
C ALA A 169 7.61 14.28 -11.49
N ALA A 170 8.09 13.57 -12.52
CA ALA A 170 7.26 13.15 -13.65
C ALA A 170 6.19 12.14 -13.21
N ASP A 171 6.56 11.15 -12.39
CA ASP A 171 5.58 10.21 -11.82
C ASP A 171 4.49 10.96 -11.01
N LEU A 172 4.89 11.98 -10.22
CA LEU A 172 3.94 12.77 -9.44
C LEU A 172 3.08 13.70 -10.33
N GLU A 173 3.57 14.15 -11.47
CA GLU A 173 2.78 14.87 -12.47
C GLU A 173 1.70 13.95 -13.05
N TYR A 174 2.06 12.71 -13.46
CA TYR A 174 1.06 11.72 -13.86
C TYR A 174 0.06 11.40 -12.75
N ALA A 175 0.51 11.36 -11.50
CA ALA A 175 -0.39 11.18 -10.35
C ALA A 175 -1.41 12.33 -10.24
N LEU A 176 -1.04 13.57 -10.59
CA LEU A 176 -1.96 14.71 -10.59
C LEU A 176 -2.99 14.61 -11.73
N ASP A 177 -2.58 14.15 -12.91
CA ASP A 177 -3.48 13.95 -14.05
C ASP A 177 -4.52 12.86 -13.77
N TRP A 178 -4.09 11.76 -13.14
CA TRP A 178 -5.03 10.72 -12.69
C TRP A 178 -5.95 11.22 -11.57
N LEU A 179 -5.46 12.11 -10.70
CA LEU A 179 -6.25 12.67 -9.61
C LEU A 179 -7.30 13.67 -10.12
N SER A 180 -6.97 14.52 -11.10
CA SER A 180 -7.93 15.42 -11.75
C SER A 180 -8.98 14.63 -12.51
N ALA A 181 -8.58 13.61 -13.27
CA ALA A 181 -9.51 12.70 -13.92
C ALA A 181 -10.43 12.01 -12.90
N ALA A 182 -9.91 11.54 -11.77
CA ALA A 182 -10.75 10.96 -10.72
C ALA A 182 -11.74 11.97 -10.12
N GLN A 183 -11.35 13.25 -9.99
CA GLN A 183 -12.21 14.31 -9.49
C GLN A 183 -13.32 14.70 -10.48
N GLU A 184 -13.04 14.66 -11.79
CA GLU A 184 -14.04 14.97 -12.83
C GLU A 184 -15.14 13.91 -12.94
N GLU A 185 -14.85 12.67 -12.55
CA GLU A 185 -15.80 11.56 -12.54
C GLU A 185 -16.74 11.61 -11.32
N LEU A 186 -16.43 12.43 -10.31
CA LEU A 186 -17.33 12.64 -9.18
C LEU A 186 -18.67 13.13 -9.74
N PRO A 187 -19.81 12.55 -9.30
CA PRO A 187 -21.11 13.07 -9.66
C PRO A 187 -21.13 14.52 -9.21
N ARG A 188 -21.11 15.46 -10.16
CA ARG A 188 -21.21 16.90 -9.87
C ARG A 188 -22.46 17.03 -9.01
N LEU A 189 -22.28 17.30 -7.73
CA LEU A 189 -23.37 17.58 -6.79
C LEU A 189 -24.24 18.64 -7.46
N ARG A 190 -25.37 18.19 -8.00
CA ARG A 190 -26.44 19.00 -8.56
C ARG A 190 -27.58 18.94 -7.58
#